data_AF-A0A1A3EGJ5-F1
#
_entry.id   AF-A0A1A3EGJ5-F1
#
_cell.length_a   1.000
_cell.length_b   1.000
_cell.length_c   1.000
_cell.angle_alpha   90.00
_cell.angle_beta   90.00
_cell.angle_gamma   90.00
#
_symmetry.space_group_name_H-M   'P 1'
#
loop_
_entity.id
_entity.type
_entity.pdbx_description
1 polymer ?
#
loop_
_entity_poly.entity_id
_entity_poly.type
_entity_poly.pdbx_seq_one_letter_code
_entity_poly.pdbx_strand_id
1 'polypeptide(L)'
;MTPSWNGKYSLVRYAAGKSGSSVAATQSEPTFSADYDFTTACTSGKCVATATNGPAPKNPTLPQPSHYTWDGTKWVERFDFQWDCYMGEGVSKVWAPARSWAFYTPQPDGSLRGIWHTDINRGPCQGSVEMPVAAFAAGPA
;
A
#
# COMPACT_ATOMS: atom_id res chain seq x y z
N MET A 1 0.69 -5.97 -25.52
CA MET A 1 -0.31 -5.09 -24.87
C MET A 1 0.42 -4.18 -23.90
N THR A 2 0.08 -2.90 -23.88
CA THR A 2 0.62 -1.94 -22.89
C THR A 2 -0.09 -2.17 -21.55
N PRO A 3 0.63 -2.32 -20.43
CA PRO A 3 0.00 -2.50 -19.11
C PRO A 3 -0.80 -1.25 -18.75
N SER A 4 -1.96 -1.45 -18.15
CA SER A 4 -2.89 -0.36 -17.80
C SER A 4 -3.56 -0.65 -16.45
N TRP A 5 -3.48 0.31 -15.54
CA TRP A 5 -4.32 0.40 -14.35
C TRP A 5 -4.98 1.78 -14.36
N ASN A 6 -6.24 1.82 -14.80
CA ASN A 6 -6.98 3.05 -15.11
C ASN A 6 -8.42 2.96 -14.62
N GLY A 7 -8.95 4.07 -14.08
CA GLY A 7 -10.31 4.18 -13.56
C GLY A 7 -10.37 4.17 -12.03
N LYS A 8 -11.58 4.11 -11.47
CA LYS A 8 -11.78 4.11 -10.02
C LYS A 8 -11.60 2.71 -9.43
N TYR A 9 -10.74 2.59 -8.43
CA TYR A 9 -10.50 1.33 -7.71
C TYR A 9 -10.59 1.51 -6.20
N SER A 10 -11.20 0.53 -5.54
CA SER A 10 -11.13 0.37 -4.09
C SER A 10 -9.91 -0.47 -3.72
N LEU A 11 -8.93 0.15 -3.07
CA LEU A 11 -7.74 -0.54 -2.54
C LEU A 11 -8.05 -1.09 -1.15
N VAL A 12 -8.12 -2.41 -1.06
CA VAL A 12 -8.37 -3.16 0.17
C VAL A 12 -7.04 -3.58 0.79
N ARG A 13 -6.87 -3.29 2.08
CA ARG A 13 -5.75 -3.72 2.91
C ARG A 13 -6.28 -4.71 3.94
N TYR A 14 -5.90 -5.97 3.83
CA TYR A 14 -6.38 -7.04 4.71
C TYR A 14 -5.58 -7.08 6.02
N ALA A 15 -5.61 -5.98 6.79
CA ALA A 15 -4.82 -5.82 8.01
C ALA A 15 -5.15 -6.85 9.10
N ALA A 16 -6.37 -7.40 9.10
CA ALA A 16 -6.75 -8.48 10.01
C ALA A 16 -5.97 -9.79 9.78
N GLY A 17 -5.40 -9.96 8.59
CA GLY A 17 -4.57 -11.11 8.21
C GLY A 17 -3.09 -10.76 8.06
N LYS A 18 -2.63 -9.66 8.67
CA LYS A 18 -1.21 -9.28 8.61
C LYS A 18 -0.34 -10.25 9.43
N SER A 19 0.91 -10.37 9.01
CA SER A 19 1.91 -11.25 9.62
C SER A 19 3.27 -10.55 9.61
N GLY A 20 4.28 -11.16 10.23
CA GLY A 20 5.64 -10.62 10.24
C GLY A 20 6.33 -10.75 11.61
N SER A 21 7.53 -10.19 11.69
CA SER A 21 8.37 -10.26 12.90
C SER A 21 8.16 -9.10 13.87
N SER A 22 7.55 -8.00 13.41
CA SER A 22 7.25 -6.84 14.27
C SER A 22 6.06 -7.12 15.19
N VAL A 23 6.07 -6.55 16.40
CA VAL A 23 4.89 -6.53 17.27
C VAL A 23 3.68 -5.86 16.59
N ALA A 24 3.92 -4.94 15.66
CA ALA A 24 2.86 -4.30 14.88
C ALA A 24 2.08 -5.31 14.03
N ALA A 25 2.70 -6.40 13.60
CA ALA A 25 2.04 -7.47 12.86
C ALA A 25 1.11 -8.32 13.74
N THR A 26 1.34 -8.38 15.05
CA THR A 26 0.50 -9.14 15.98
C THR A 26 -0.64 -8.33 16.56
N GLN A 27 -0.63 -7.00 16.38
CA GLN A 27 -1.67 -6.10 16.86
C GLN A 27 -2.93 -6.21 16.00
N SER A 28 -4.09 -6.39 16.65
CA SER A 28 -5.37 -6.45 15.96
C SER A 28 -5.66 -5.15 15.21
N GLU A 29 -6.00 -5.27 13.93
CA GLU A 29 -6.34 -4.15 13.06
C GLU A 29 -7.40 -4.62 12.05
N PRO A 30 -8.54 -3.93 11.90
CA PRO A 30 -9.58 -4.34 10.97
C PRO A 30 -9.09 -4.16 9.53
N THR A 31 -9.58 -5.01 8.62
CA THR A 31 -9.47 -4.76 7.18
C THR A 31 -10.10 -3.42 6.84
N PHE A 32 -9.42 -2.62 6.02
CA PHE A 32 -9.91 -1.32 5.57
C PHE A 32 -9.70 -1.14 4.07
N SER A 33 -10.48 -0.23 3.49
CA SER A 33 -10.37 0.12 2.08
C SER A 33 -10.46 1.63 1.88
N ALA A 34 -9.98 2.08 0.73
CA ALA A 34 -10.16 3.44 0.25
C ALA A 34 -10.18 3.45 -1.27
N ASP A 35 -11.02 4.32 -1.82
CA ASP A 35 -11.17 4.47 -3.26
C ASP A 35 -10.20 5.52 -3.80
N TYR A 36 -9.64 5.25 -4.97
CA TYR A 36 -8.73 6.13 -5.69
C TYR A 36 -9.05 6.11 -7.18
N ASP A 37 -8.69 7.20 -7.85
CA ASP A 37 -8.70 7.27 -9.31
C ASP A 37 -7.29 6.98 -9.83
N PHE A 38 -7.19 5.99 -10.71
CA PHE A 38 -5.92 5.58 -11.31
C PHE A 38 -5.79 6.10 -12.74
N THR A 39 -4.61 6.62 -13.04
CA THR A 39 -4.19 6.96 -14.40
C THR A 39 -2.82 6.39 -14.71
N THR A 40 -2.67 5.73 -15.85
CA THR A 40 -1.42 5.13 -16.32
C THR A 40 -0.81 5.95 -17.44
N ALA A 41 0.47 6.32 -17.28
CA ALA A 41 1.28 6.92 -18.33
C ALA A 41 2.46 6.01 -18.66
N CYS A 42 2.70 5.77 -19.95
CA CYS A 42 3.82 4.97 -20.44
C CYS A 42 4.73 5.82 -21.33
N THR A 43 6.01 5.92 -20.98
CA THR A 43 7.01 6.66 -21.75
C THR A 43 8.28 5.84 -21.86
N SER A 44 8.79 5.68 -23.08
CA SER A 44 10.04 4.94 -23.36
C SER A 44 10.11 3.54 -22.71
N GLY A 45 8.99 2.80 -22.74
CA GLY A 45 8.91 1.44 -22.19
C GLY A 45 8.69 1.36 -20.67
N LYS A 46 8.68 2.48 -19.95
CA LYS A 46 8.33 2.52 -18.53
C LYS A 46 6.88 2.98 -18.37
N CYS A 47 6.07 2.19 -17.66
CA CYS A 47 4.69 2.53 -17.34
C CYS A 47 4.54 2.81 -15.85
N VAL A 48 3.86 3.91 -15.52
CA VAL A 48 3.57 4.32 -14.15
C VAL A 48 2.07 4.57 -14.01
N ALA A 49 1.43 3.87 -13.07
CA ALA A 49 0.08 4.14 -12.62
C ALA A 49 0.14 5.07 -11.40
N THR A 50 -0.62 6.17 -11.44
CA THR A 50 -0.70 7.17 -10.37
C THR A 50 -2.08 7.13 -9.74
N ALA A 51 -2.13 7.01 -8.41
CA ALA A 51 -3.37 6.99 -7.64
C ALA A 51 -3.66 8.37 -7.04
N THR A 52 -4.78 8.98 -7.43
CA THR A 52 -5.22 10.30 -6.97
C THR A 52 -6.62 10.23 -6.35
N ASN A 53 -7.09 11.36 -5.82
CA ASN A 53 -8.45 11.52 -5.27
C ASN A 53 -8.83 10.54 -4.15
N GLY A 54 -7.83 9.95 -3.48
CA GLY A 54 -8.03 9.17 -2.28
C GLY A 54 -8.09 10.02 -1.01
N PRO A 55 -8.47 9.42 0.13
CA PRO A 55 -8.49 10.12 1.40
C PRO A 55 -7.07 10.55 1.82
N ALA A 56 -6.98 11.70 2.47
CA ALA A 56 -5.73 12.18 3.04
C ALA A 56 -5.17 11.14 4.05
N PRO A 57 -3.90 10.73 3.93
CA PRO A 57 -3.33 9.78 4.87
C PRO A 57 -3.28 10.35 6.29
N LYS A 58 -3.63 9.52 7.29
CA LYS A 58 -3.46 9.90 8.71
C LYS A 58 -2.00 10.12 9.10
N ASN A 59 -1.08 9.47 8.39
CA ASN A 59 0.34 9.61 8.56
C ASN A 59 0.88 10.61 7.52
N PRO A 60 1.22 11.85 7.92
CA PRO A 60 1.63 12.90 6.99
C PRO A 60 3.00 12.67 6.35
N THR A 61 3.75 11.64 6.79
CA THR A 61 5.05 11.30 6.22
C THR A 61 4.95 10.38 5.01
N LEU A 62 3.75 9.87 4.70
CA LEU A 62 3.51 9.07 3.50
C LEU A 62 3.56 9.98 2.27
N PRO A 63 4.31 9.60 1.21
CA PRO A 63 4.32 10.35 -0.03
C PRO A 63 2.95 10.30 -0.70
N GLN A 64 2.61 11.39 -1.39
CA GLN A 64 1.39 11.55 -2.17
C GLN A 64 1.72 12.27 -3.48
N PRO A 65 1.10 11.90 -4.62
CA PRO A 65 0.26 10.70 -4.81
C PRO A 65 1.07 9.40 -4.79
N SER A 66 0.40 8.26 -4.67
CA SER A 66 1.04 6.95 -4.81
C SER A 66 1.39 6.66 -6.27
N HIS A 67 2.57 6.09 -6.51
CA HIS A 67 3.08 5.79 -7.84
C HIS A 67 3.51 4.32 -7.94
N TYR A 68 2.85 3.59 -8.86
CA TYR A 68 3.15 2.19 -9.14
C TYR A 68 3.82 2.05 -10.49
N THR A 69 5.06 1.55 -10.51
CA THR A 69 5.78 1.25 -11.75
C THR A 69 5.49 -0.19 -12.17
N TRP A 70 5.22 -0.41 -13.46
CA TRP A 70 5.12 -1.75 -14.02
C TRP A 70 6.49 -2.42 -14.12
N ASP A 71 6.62 -3.65 -13.61
CA ASP A 71 7.88 -4.39 -13.64
C ASP A 71 7.98 -5.47 -14.74
N GLY A 72 6.96 -5.56 -15.59
CA GLY A 72 6.80 -6.64 -16.58
C GLY A 72 5.66 -7.60 -16.24
N THR A 73 5.30 -7.71 -14.96
CA THR A 73 4.29 -8.67 -14.45
C THR A 73 3.33 -8.09 -13.42
N LYS A 74 3.75 -7.08 -12.67
CA LYS A 74 3.00 -6.49 -11.56
C LYS A 74 3.29 -5.00 -11.45
N TRP A 75 2.36 -4.29 -10.85
CA TRP A 75 2.48 -2.90 -10.47
C TRP A 75 3.15 -2.80 -9.12
N VAL A 76 4.18 -1.96 -9.00
CA VAL A 76 5.04 -1.95 -7.81
C VAL A 76 5.27 -0.52 -7.34
N GLU A 77 4.99 -0.28 -6.07
CA GLU A 77 5.29 0.98 -5.37
C GLU A 77 6.37 0.74 -4.30
N ARG A 78 7.20 1.75 -4.07
CA ARG A 78 8.23 1.77 -3.02
C ARG A 78 8.29 3.16 -2.41
N PHE A 79 8.34 3.25 -1.09
CA PHE A 79 8.50 4.52 -0.40
C PHE A 79 9.11 4.35 0.99
N ASP A 80 9.76 5.41 1.44
CA ASP A 80 10.20 5.58 2.81
C ASP A 80 9.20 6.49 3.56
N PHE A 81 8.98 6.22 4.84
CA PHE A 81 8.08 7.00 5.70
C PHE A 81 8.47 6.84 7.19
N GLN A 82 7.74 7.47 8.10
CA GLN A 82 7.85 7.21 9.53
C GLN A 82 6.72 6.29 9.97
N TRP A 83 7.04 5.09 10.43
CA TRP A 83 6.09 4.19 11.09
C TRP A 83 5.62 4.78 12.42
N ASP A 84 4.31 4.84 12.66
CA ASP A 84 3.75 5.19 13.96
C ASP A 84 3.52 3.95 14.81
N CYS A 85 4.48 3.61 15.65
CA CYS A 85 4.36 2.44 16.51
C CYS A 85 3.25 2.67 17.55
N TYR A 86 2.19 1.85 17.48
CA TYR A 86 1.12 1.85 18.47
C TYR A 86 1.60 1.19 19.75
N MET A 87 1.57 1.95 20.85
CA MET A 87 2.08 1.55 22.16
C MET A 87 0.97 1.20 23.17
N GLY A 88 -0.29 1.18 22.72
CA GLY A 88 -1.46 1.05 23.59
C GLY A 88 -2.25 2.34 23.72
N GLU A 89 -3.47 2.23 24.24
CA GLU A 89 -4.39 3.35 24.39
C GLU A 89 -3.86 4.35 25.42
N GLY A 90 -3.94 5.65 25.09
CA GLY A 90 -3.44 6.73 25.95
C GLY A 90 -1.91 6.88 26.00
N VAL A 91 -1.15 6.00 25.34
CA VAL A 91 0.31 6.08 25.27
C VAL A 91 0.74 6.85 24.02
N SER A 92 1.73 7.71 24.18
CA SER A 92 2.30 8.47 23.05
C SER A 92 2.90 7.53 21.99
N LYS A 93 2.68 7.88 20.72
CA LYS A 93 3.24 7.16 19.57
C LYS A 93 4.76 7.25 19.56
N VAL A 94 5.42 6.16 19.19
CA VAL A 94 6.86 6.17 18.89
C VAL A 94 7.06 6.08 17.39
N TRP A 95 7.70 7.10 16.82
CA TRP A 95 7.98 7.16 15.40
C TRP A 95 9.33 6.51 15.07
N ALA A 96 9.35 5.68 14.02
CA ALA A 96 10.56 5.05 13.53
C ALA A 96 10.63 5.11 12.00
N PRO A 97 11.81 5.34 11.40
CA PRO A 97 11.97 5.22 9.96
C PRO A 97 11.60 3.81 9.50
N ALA A 98 10.85 3.74 8.40
CA ALA A 98 10.42 2.51 7.78
C ALA A 98 10.41 2.63 6.26
N ARG A 99 10.55 1.47 5.60
CA ARG A 99 10.46 1.34 4.15
C ARG A 99 9.35 0.37 3.81
N SER A 100 8.47 0.79 2.91
CA SER A 100 7.39 -0.03 2.41
C SER A 100 7.54 -0.30 0.92
N TRP A 101 7.01 -1.44 0.51
CA TRP A 101 6.64 -1.68 -0.87
C TRP A 101 5.35 -2.46 -0.96
N ALA A 102 4.55 -2.11 -1.95
CA ALA A 102 3.35 -2.86 -2.30
C ALA A 102 3.46 -3.32 -3.75
N PHE A 103 2.96 -4.51 -4.04
CA PHE A 103 2.76 -4.94 -5.40
C PHE A 103 1.34 -5.41 -5.66
N TYR A 104 0.91 -5.24 -6.91
CA TYR A 104 -0.41 -5.60 -7.40
C TYR A 104 -0.27 -6.31 -8.75
N THR A 105 -0.59 -7.60 -8.75
CA THR A 105 -0.61 -8.44 -9.95
C THR A 105 -2.04 -8.46 -10.52
N PRO A 106 -2.24 -8.08 -11.79
CA PRO A 106 -3.54 -8.21 -12.46
C PRO A 106 -4.06 -9.66 -12.46
N GLN A 107 -5.36 -9.83 -12.26
CA GLN A 107 -6.03 -11.13 -12.26
C GLN A 107 -6.97 -11.25 -13.48
N PRO A 108 -7.34 -12.48 -13.90
CA PRO A 108 -8.27 -12.69 -15.01
C PRO A 108 -9.67 -12.10 -14.77
N ASP A 109 -10.08 -11.93 -13.51
CA ASP A 109 -11.36 -11.33 -13.11
C ASP A 109 -11.34 -9.78 -13.11
N GLY A 110 -10.22 -9.17 -13.52
CA GLY A 110 -10.03 -7.73 -13.55
C GLY A 110 -9.62 -7.10 -12.21
N SER A 111 -9.61 -7.87 -11.12
CA SER A 111 -9.03 -7.41 -9.86
C SER A 111 -7.51 -7.37 -9.93
N LEU A 112 -6.88 -6.69 -8.98
CA LEU A 112 -5.45 -6.83 -8.73
C LEU A 112 -5.23 -7.38 -7.32
N ARG A 113 -4.22 -8.23 -7.14
CA ARG A 113 -3.89 -8.87 -5.86
C ARG A 113 -2.40 -8.78 -5.58
N GLY A 114 -2.02 -8.70 -4.31
CA GLY A 114 -0.62 -8.83 -3.93
C GLY A 114 -0.37 -8.63 -2.45
N ILE A 115 0.81 -8.12 -2.13
CA ILE A 115 1.29 -7.95 -0.76
C ILE A 115 1.82 -6.53 -0.60
N TRP A 116 1.52 -5.93 0.55
CA TRP A 116 2.24 -4.82 1.13
C TRP A 116 3.23 -5.35 2.16
N HIS A 117 4.51 -5.05 1.98
CA HIS A 117 5.55 -5.32 2.96
C HIS A 117 6.08 -4.01 3.54
N THR A 118 6.36 -4.01 4.84
CA THR A 118 7.06 -2.90 5.52
C THR A 118 8.19 -3.43 6.37
N ASP A 119 9.37 -2.82 6.24
CA ASP A 119 10.48 -2.97 7.17
C ASP A 119 10.53 -1.76 8.09
N ILE A 120 10.54 -1.99 9.41
CA ILE A 120 10.63 -0.97 10.45
C ILE A 120 12.02 -1.06 11.06
N ASN A 121 12.83 -0.02 10.86
CA ASN A 121 14.28 -0.13 11.05
C ASN A 121 14.72 -0.20 12.52
N ARG A 122 13.92 0.33 13.45
CA ARG A 122 14.29 0.45 14.87
C ARG A 122 13.09 0.68 15.77
N GLY A 123 13.35 0.66 17.08
CA GLY A 123 12.38 1.00 18.11
C GLY A 123 11.45 -0.16 18.47
N PRO A 124 10.38 0.09 19.24
CA PRO A 124 9.53 -0.97 19.78
C PRO A 124 8.82 -1.82 18.71
N CYS A 125 8.55 -1.24 17.54
CA CYS A 125 7.97 -1.92 16.40
C CYS A 125 9.00 -2.43 15.39
N GLN A 126 10.30 -2.50 15.73
CA GLN A 126 11.32 -3.03 14.83
C GLN A 126 10.94 -4.42 14.31
N GLY A 127 11.17 -4.65 13.02
CA GLY A 127 10.86 -5.91 12.35
C GLY A 127 10.10 -5.67 11.05
N SER A 128 9.41 -6.71 10.59
CA SER A 128 8.64 -6.70 9.34
C SER A 128 7.15 -6.82 9.58
N VAL A 129 6.36 -6.25 8.66
CA VAL A 129 4.92 -6.44 8.53
C VAL A 129 4.60 -6.77 7.08
N GLU A 130 3.92 -7.91 6.87
CA GLU A 130 3.34 -8.31 5.60
C GLU A 130 1.81 -8.26 5.70
N MET A 131 1.17 -7.69 4.69
CA MET A 131 -0.27 -7.53 4.65
C MET A 131 -0.78 -7.83 3.24
N PRO A 132 -1.73 -8.76 3.07
CA PRO A 132 -2.38 -8.96 1.79
C PRO A 132 -3.13 -7.71 1.34
N VAL A 133 -3.07 -7.44 0.04
CA VAL A 133 -3.76 -6.31 -0.58
C VAL A 133 -4.52 -6.73 -1.83
N ALA A 134 -5.59 -6.01 -2.13
CA ALA A 134 -6.32 -6.14 -3.37
C ALA A 134 -6.78 -4.77 -3.90
N ALA A 135 -7.05 -4.70 -5.19
CA ALA A 135 -7.74 -3.58 -5.81
C ALA A 135 -8.90 -4.10 -6.66
N PHE A 136 -10.08 -3.54 -6.42
CA PHE A 136 -11.30 -3.89 -7.16
C PHE A 136 -11.84 -2.66 -7.87
N ALA A 137 -12.32 -2.81 -9.10
CA ALA A 137 -12.98 -1.72 -9.80
C ALA A 137 -14.20 -1.26 -8.98
N ALA A 138 -14.33 0.05 -8.75
CA ALA A 138 -15.37 0.65 -7.91
C ALA A 138 -16.41 1.45 -8.72
N GLY A 139 -16.51 1.17 -10.03
CA GLY A 139 -17.38 1.89 -10.98
C GLY A 139 -16.60 2.85 -11.88
N PRO A 140 -17.30 3.63 -12.71
CA PRO A 140 -16.67 4.66 -13.54
C PRO A 140 -16.00 5.74 -12.67
N ALA A 141 -14.88 6.28 -13.17
CA ALA A 141 -14.18 7.41 -12.56
C ALA A 141 -14.92 8.73 -12.81
#